data_AF-A0A972X6W8-F1
#
_entry.id   AF-A0A972X6W8-F1
#
_cell.length_a   1.000
_cell.length_b   1.000
_cell.length_c   1.000
_cell.angle_alpha   90.00
_cell.angle_beta   90.00
_cell.angle_gamma   90.00
#
_symmetry.space_group_name_H-M   'P 1'
#
loop_
_entity.id
_entity.type
_entity.pdbx_description
1 polymer ?
#
loop_
_entity_poly.entity_id
_entity_poly.type
_entity_poly.pdbx_seq_one_letter_code
_entity_poly.pdbx_strand_id
1 'polypeptide(L)'
;MTGLAVLIVVALAVALISRTPGPGRDLGNQPVDVLSNTPDLVRRGSGAGPAPRPARKPELRAPQPNIDVESVPAVEVVSEAAAIPAAVSDPVRDSLRSVAVVISPHGHGSGFIVSRDLLVTNQHVIASSRVSDLRVGFPDNESVRDRRFVASLLAEDAVNDLAVLRVECGVPPLLIDESYHHINGQKVVAIGSPGTGGHDADMLENLTTDGRLGPVIKDSRGAIRWAMAMAINPGNSGGPIIDAARGHVIGVAVAKFTQTEAQSLAVPLPAMLTIVREAERATADDRKRTDALHRARYCLEHMGEVLRLAELSFNKSCEAAMEAEETTPEERLRAFNDFKSLASRLLGDEFSSFETDVTAEVGVLKTSPDCDAQVRTGMTRLHAAIDEQVSRLRKTVAPREIEGFLRDYRASMHRSKALAESLAKGLGVELNAEVEE
;
A
#
# COMPACT_ATOMS: atom_id res chain seq x y z
N MET A 1 -12.85 -19.30 -21.56
CA MET A 1 -11.78 -20.22 -22.01
C MET A 1 -10.39 -19.75 -21.56
N THR A 2 -10.28 -19.06 -20.43
CA THR A 2 -9.06 -18.31 -20.04
C THR A 2 -8.34 -18.82 -18.77
N GLY A 3 -8.90 -19.77 -18.01
CA GLY A 3 -8.34 -20.22 -16.73
C GLY A 3 -7.29 -21.36 -16.74
N LEU A 4 -6.64 -21.68 -17.87
CA LEU A 4 -5.74 -22.86 -17.96
C LEU A 4 -4.23 -22.54 -17.81
N ALA A 5 -3.85 -21.27 -17.65
CA ALA A 5 -2.45 -20.86 -17.74
C ALA A 5 -1.61 -21.19 -16.49
N VAL A 6 -2.24 -21.30 -15.33
CA VAL A 6 -1.59 -21.68 -14.06
C VAL A 6 -1.28 -23.19 -14.02
N LEU A 7 -1.98 -24.00 -14.83
CA LEU A 7 -1.83 -25.45 -14.85
C LEU A 7 -0.52 -25.93 -15.51
N ILE A 8 0.18 -25.08 -16.27
CA ILE A 8 1.33 -25.51 -17.08
C ILE A 8 2.66 -25.40 -16.33
N VAL A 9 2.76 -24.50 -15.35
CA VAL A 9 3.92 -24.50 -14.42
C VAL A 9 3.93 -25.78 -13.56
N VAL A 10 2.76 -26.42 -13.42
CA VAL A 10 2.56 -27.67 -12.69
C VAL A 10 2.93 -28.92 -13.53
N ALA A 11 2.68 -28.92 -14.84
CA ALA A 11 3.01 -30.05 -15.72
C ALA A 11 4.52 -30.26 -15.93
N LEU A 12 5.31 -29.20 -15.73
CA LEU A 12 6.73 -29.15 -16.03
C LEU A 12 7.65 -29.66 -14.95
N ALA A 13 7.31 -29.37 -13.69
CA ALA A 13 8.05 -29.91 -12.55
C ALA A 13 7.86 -31.43 -12.42
N VAL A 14 6.74 -31.99 -12.91
CA VAL A 14 6.43 -33.43 -12.87
C VAL A 14 7.25 -34.24 -13.90
N ALA A 15 7.62 -33.63 -15.03
CA ALA A 15 8.43 -34.28 -16.06
C ALA A 15 9.92 -34.39 -15.70
N LEU A 16 10.39 -33.61 -14.72
CA LEU A 16 11.77 -33.65 -14.21
C LEU A 16 11.99 -34.69 -13.09
N ILE A 17 10.91 -35.29 -12.56
CA ILE A 17 10.98 -36.23 -11.42
C ILE A 17 10.83 -37.70 -11.87
N SER A 18 10.43 -37.96 -13.12
CA SER A 18 10.15 -39.32 -13.60
C SER A 18 11.12 -39.78 -14.69
N ARG A 19 12.36 -40.14 -14.30
CA ARG A 19 13.23 -41.08 -15.03
C ARG A 19 14.45 -41.54 -14.20
N THR A 20 14.40 -42.76 -13.69
CA THR A 20 15.57 -43.62 -13.34
C THR A 20 15.21 -45.08 -13.72
N PRO A 21 16.12 -46.08 -13.79
CA PRO A 21 17.58 -46.10 -14.07
C PRO A 21 18.07 -47.16 -15.12
N GLY A 22 19.29 -46.98 -15.66
CA GLY A 22 20.23 -48.04 -16.16
C GLY A 22 20.05 -48.67 -17.57
N PRO A 23 21.03 -49.43 -18.13
CA PRO A 23 22.31 -49.89 -17.54
C PRO A 23 23.60 -49.60 -18.38
N GLY A 24 24.73 -49.59 -17.66
CA GLY A 24 26.09 -50.00 -18.04
C GLY A 24 26.69 -49.73 -19.43
N ARG A 25 27.84 -49.05 -19.45
CA ARG A 25 29.03 -49.54 -20.16
C ARG A 25 30.32 -48.94 -19.60
N ASP A 26 31.20 -49.85 -19.21
CA ASP A 26 32.58 -49.69 -18.78
C ASP A 26 33.49 -49.55 -20.01
N LEU A 27 34.42 -48.60 -19.98
CA LEU A 27 35.68 -48.59 -20.75
C LEU A 27 36.70 -47.66 -20.05
N GLY A 28 37.48 -48.24 -19.13
CA GLY A 28 38.94 -48.36 -19.22
C GLY A 28 39.86 -47.12 -19.36
N ASN A 29 40.74 -46.99 -18.35
CA ASN A 29 42.17 -46.66 -18.38
C ASN A 29 42.70 -45.20 -18.35
N GLN A 30 43.16 -44.81 -17.13
CA GLN A 30 44.56 -44.46 -16.73
C GLN A 30 45.18 -43.12 -17.21
N PRO A 31 46.21 -42.57 -16.49
CA PRO A 31 46.18 -41.22 -15.96
C PRO A 31 47.28 -40.32 -16.54
N VAL A 32 47.21 -39.01 -16.27
CA VAL A 32 48.37 -38.13 -16.44
C VAL A 32 48.46 -37.18 -15.24
N ASP A 33 49.59 -37.29 -14.57
CA ASP A 33 50.05 -36.51 -13.43
C ASP A 33 51.30 -35.74 -13.90
N VAL A 34 51.31 -34.40 -13.88
CA VAL A 34 52.54 -33.57 -13.97
C VAL A 34 52.30 -32.16 -13.37
N LEU A 35 52.90 -31.96 -12.17
CA LEU A 35 53.70 -30.81 -11.70
C LEU A 35 53.09 -29.39 -11.73
N SER A 36 52.74 -28.80 -10.57
CA SER A 36 53.60 -28.14 -9.56
C SER A 36 53.81 -26.64 -9.82
N ASN A 37 53.27 -25.80 -8.93
CA ASN A 37 53.99 -24.65 -8.38
C ASN A 37 53.24 -24.04 -7.18
N THR A 38 53.84 -24.18 -6.00
CA THR A 38 53.72 -23.30 -4.83
C THR A 38 55.06 -22.56 -4.68
N PRO A 39 55.09 -21.33 -4.14
CA PRO A 39 55.21 -21.16 -2.69
C PRO A 39 54.25 -20.09 -2.14
N ASP A 40 53.52 -20.30 -1.04
CA ASP A 40 53.94 -20.44 0.38
C ASP A 40 53.76 -19.08 1.11
N LEU A 41 52.96 -19.06 2.19
CA LEU A 41 53.31 -18.45 3.49
C LEU A 41 52.11 -18.31 4.46
N VAL A 42 52.28 -19.01 5.59
CA VAL A 42 51.85 -18.70 6.97
C VAL A 42 50.41 -19.04 7.40
N ARG A 43 50.33 -20.22 8.02
CA ARG A 43 49.32 -20.67 8.99
C ARG A 43 49.72 -20.16 10.40
N ARG A 44 48.79 -19.52 11.12
CA ARG A 44 48.71 -19.60 12.59
C ARG A 44 47.25 -19.82 12.99
N GLY A 45 47.04 -20.88 13.77
CA GLY A 45 45.71 -21.31 14.21
C GLY A 45 45.15 -20.48 15.36
N SER A 46 43.82 -20.52 15.47
CA SER A 46 43.06 -20.36 16.71
C SER A 46 41.86 -21.30 16.55
N GLY A 47 41.54 -22.22 17.45
CA GLY A 47 41.56 -22.09 18.90
C GLY A 47 40.16 -21.69 19.33
N ALA A 48 39.24 -22.66 19.37
CA ALA A 48 37.86 -22.48 19.80
C ALA A 48 37.81 -22.01 21.26
N GLY A 49 37.19 -20.85 21.49
CA GLY A 49 36.84 -20.32 22.82
C GLY A 49 35.32 -20.33 23.03
N PRO A 50 34.83 -20.54 24.27
CA PRO A 50 33.42 -20.77 24.54
C PRO A 50 32.57 -19.49 24.56
N ALA A 51 31.28 -19.65 24.26
CA ALA A 51 30.25 -18.61 24.19
C ALA A 51 30.01 -17.86 25.51
N PRO A 52 29.63 -16.56 25.48
CA PRO A 52 29.31 -15.79 26.68
C PRO A 52 27.90 -16.09 27.23
N ARG A 53 27.79 -16.13 28.57
CA ARG A 53 26.55 -16.29 29.34
C ARG A 53 25.69 -15.00 29.33
N PRO A 54 24.35 -15.12 29.48
CA PRO A 54 23.45 -13.97 29.50
C PRO A 54 23.51 -13.18 30.81
N ALA A 55 23.40 -11.85 30.71
CA ALA A 55 23.34 -10.91 31.83
C ALA A 55 22.00 -11.01 32.60
N ARG A 56 22.07 -10.91 33.93
CA ARG A 56 20.91 -10.89 34.84
C ARG A 56 20.12 -9.57 34.72
N LYS A 57 18.79 -9.67 34.67
CA LYS A 57 17.86 -8.54 34.84
C LYS A 57 17.91 -8.00 36.28
N PRO A 58 17.78 -6.68 36.51
CA PRO A 58 17.55 -6.14 37.85
C PRO A 58 16.09 -6.37 38.28
N GLU A 59 15.88 -6.90 39.49
CA GLU A 59 14.56 -6.99 40.13
C GLU A 59 14.05 -5.60 40.52
N LEU A 60 12.87 -5.23 40.01
CA LEU A 60 12.12 -4.06 40.46
C LEU A 60 11.33 -4.45 41.72
N ARG A 61 11.63 -3.80 42.84
CA ARG A 61 10.94 -3.99 44.12
C ARG A 61 9.58 -3.28 44.10
N ALA A 62 8.49 -4.03 44.28
CA ALA A 62 7.14 -3.46 44.40
C ALA A 62 6.99 -2.65 45.71
N PRO A 63 6.38 -1.45 45.69
CA PRO A 63 5.99 -0.75 46.92
C PRO A 63 4.74 -1.39 47.54
N GLN A 64 4.77 -1.62 48.85
CA GLN A 64 3.64 -2.08 49.66
C GLN A 64 2.66 -0.92 49.95
N PRO A 65 1.35 -1.19 50.12
CA PRO A 65 0.37 -0.17 50.43
C PRO A 65 0.31 0.06 51.93
N ASN A 66 0.43 1.31 52.37
CA ASN A 66 -0.02 1.73 53.70
C ASN A 66 -0.24 3.25 53.67
N ILE A 67 -1.49 3.68 53.51
CA ILE A 67 -1.94 4.98 53.98
C ILE A 67 -3.27 4.74 54.71
N ASP A 68 -3.23 5.09 55.99
CA ASP A 68 -4.34 5.06 56.93
C ASP A 68 -5.49 5.99 56.47
N VAL A 69 -6.72 5.47 56.52
CA VAL A 69 -7.93 6.22 56.20
C VAL A 69 -8.33 7.04 57.43
N GLU A 70 -8.04 8.34 57.42
CA GLU A 70 -8.56 9.29 58.41
C GLU A 70 -9.91 9.84 57.91
N SER A 71 -10.95 9.64 58.73
CA SER A 71 -12.34 10.00 58.45
C SER A 71 -12.57 11.52 58.52
N VAL A 72 -13.04 12.11 57.42
CA VAL A 72 -13.52 13.52 57.37
C VAL A 72 -15.06 13.52 57.43
N PRO A 73 -15.71 14.39 58.24
CA PRO A 73 -17.14 14.31 58.50
C PRO A 73 -18.00 14.76 57.31
N ALA A 74 -19.22 14.23 57.25
CA ALA A 74 -20.22 14.53 56.24
C ALA A 74 -20.65 16.00 56.28
N VAL A 75 -20.54 16.69 55.14
CA VAL A 75 -21.12 18.02 54.92
C VAL A 75 -22.45 17.83 54.18
N GLU A 76 -23.51 18.39 54.75
CA GLU A 76 -24.88 18.37 54.23
C GLU A 76 -24.97 19.01 52.83
N VAL A 77 -25.62 18.29 51.91
CA VAL A 77 -25.92 18.75 50.55
C VAL A 77 -27.16 19.65 50.60
N VAL A 78 -26.99 20.95 50.36
CA VAL A 78 -28.11 21.83 50.01
C VAL A 78 -28.18 21.93 48.49
N SER A 79 -29.29 21.43 47.95
CA SER A 79 -29.62 21.45 46.53
C SER A 79 -30.02 22.86 46.08
N GLU A 80 -29.29 23.42 45.12
CA GLU A 80 -29.83 24.46 44.26
C GLU A 80 -29.64 24.01 42.81
N ALA A 81 -30.74 23.56 42.22
CA ALA A 81 -30.82 23.16 40.82
C ALA A 81 -30.70 24.41 39.94
N ALA A 82 -29.46 24.86 39.73
CA ALA A 82 -29.15 25.76 38.63
C ALA A 82 -29.31 24.97 37.32
N ALA A 83 -30.17 25.48 36.44
CA ALA A 83 -30.36 24.94 35.10
C ALA A 83 -28.99 24.68 34.44
N ILE A 84 -28.76 23.44 34.02
CA ILE A 84 -27.61 23.05 33.21
C ILE A 84 -27.66 23.92 31.94
N PRO A 85 -26.67 24.79 31.67
CA PRO A 85 -26.62 25.51 30.42
C PRO A 85 -26.61 24.50 29.26
N ALA A 86 -27.33 24.79 28.18
CA ALA A 86 -27.23 24.01 26.94
C ALA A 86 -25.76 23.72 26.64
N ALA A 87 -25.44 22.45 26.38
CA ALA A 87 -24.08 21.96 26.23
C ALA A 87 -23.24 22.93 25.40
N VAL A 88 -22.13 23.41 25.97
CA VAL A 88 -21.11 24.14 25.21
C VAL A 88 -20.74 23.25 24.03
N SER A 89 -21.01 23.69 22.80
CA SER A 89 -20.71 22.95 21.59
C SER A 89 -19.23 22.61 21.58
N ASP A 90 -18.88 21.33 21.61
CA ASP A 90 -17.52 20.88 21.36
C ASP A 90 -17.27 20.98 19.85
N PRO A 91 -16.50 21.96 19.39
CA PRO A 91 -16.37 22.24 17.96
C PRO A 91 -15.65 21.11 17.21
N VAL A 92 -14.90 20.26 17.91
CA VAL A 92 -14.30 19.05 17.34
C VAL A 92 -15.35 17.97 17.13
N ARG A 93 -16.27 17.80 18.09
CA ARG A 93 -17.34 16.81 17.98
C ARG A 93 -18.30 17.11 16.83
N ASP A 94 -18.62 18.38 16.61
CA ASP A 94 -19.47 18.79 15.49
C ASP A 94 -18.82 18.49 14.13
N SER A 95 -17.48 18.49 14.07
CA SER A 95 -16.73 18.17 12.85
C SER A 95 -16.87 16.72 12.39
N LEU A 96 -17.14 15.76 13.29
CA LEU A 96 -17.28 14.34 12.95
C LEU A 96 -18.34 14.11 11.86
N ARG A 97 -19.43 14.90 11.88
CA ARG A 97 -20.56 14.78 10.93
C ARG A 97 -20.17 15.05 9.47
N SER A 98 -19.03 15.68 9.24
CA SER A 98 -18.53 16.05 7.91
C SER A 98 -17.29 15.25 7.50
N VAL A 99 -16.82 14.34 8.35
CA VAL A 99 -15.74 13.40 8.05
C VAL A 99 -16.33 12.12 7.49
N ALA A 100 -15.80 11.73 6.33
CA ALA A 100 -16.22 10.60 5.56
C ALA A 100 -15.23 9.45 5.68
N VAL A 101 -15.75 8.23 5.50
CA VAL A 101 -14.97 7.05 5.17
C VAL A 101 -14.99 6.89 3.65
N VAL A 102 -13.81 6.83 3.04
CA VAL A 102 -13.62 6.56 1.60
C VAL A 102 -13.23 5.10 1.46
N ILE A 103 -14.08 4.32 0.81
CA ILE A 103 -13.99 2.86 0.71
C ILE A 103 -13.64 2.49 -0.72
N SER A 104 -12.76 1.52 -0.86
CA SER A 104 -12.42 0.89 -2.13
C SER A 104 -12.39 -0.64 -1.99
N PRO A 105 -12.35 -1.39 -3.10
CA PRO A 105 -12.23 -2.85 -3.03
C PRO A 105 -11.00 -3.34 -2.25
N HIS A 106 -9.92 -2.55 -2.23
CA HIS A 106 -8.64 -2.92 -1.65
C HIS A 106 -8.39 -2.32 -0.25
N GLY A 107 -9.33 -1.52 0.27
CA GLY A 107 -9.19 -0.94 1.61
C GLY A 107 -10.08 0.28 1.85
N HIS A 108 -9.70 1.09 2.82
CA HIS A 108 -10.39 2.33 3.14
C HIS A 108 -9.45 3.38 3.71
N GLY A 109 -9.90 4.63 3.64
CA GLY A 109 -9.29 5.78 4.29
C GLY A 109 -10.37 6.76 4.75
N SER A 110 -9.94 7.95 5.13
CA SER A 110 -10.82 9.05 5.54
C SER A 110 -10.79 10.18 4.52
N GLY A 111 -11.81 11.02 4.57
CA GLY A 111 -11.89 12.27 3.85
C GLY A 111 -12.82 13.23 4.57
N PHE A 112 -12.96 14.44 4.08
CA PHE A 112 -13.89 15.40 4.69
C PHE A 112 -14.39 16.43 3.69
N ILE A 113 -15.59 16.93 3.94
CA ILE A 113 -16.24 17.92 3.08
C ILE A 113 -15.63 19.31 3.35
N VAL A 114 -15.10 19.94 2.30
CA VAL A 114 -14.48 21.28 2.34
C VAL A 114 -15.31 22.36 1.65
N SER A 115 -16.23 21.95 0.78
CA SER A 115 -17.22 22.80 0.11
C SER A 115 -18.44 21.96 -0.25
N ARG A 116 -19.54 22.58 -0.73
CA ARG A 116 -20.88 21.97 -0.88
C ARG A 116 -20.91 20.52 -1.36
N ASP A 117 -20.03 20.13 -2.29
CA ASP A 117 -19.91 18.75 -2.79
C ASP A 117 -18.45 18.31 -2.95
N LEU A 118 -17.50 19.03 -2.33
CA LEU A 118 -16.07 18.75 -2.47
C LEU A 118 -15.55 18.03 -1.25
N LEU A 119 -15.03 16.82 -1.46
CA LEU A 119 -14.39 16.01 -0.46
C LEU A 119 -12.87 15.98 -0.72
N VAL A 120 -12.08 16.30 0.30
CA VAL A 120 -10.63 16.10 0.29
C VAL A 120 -10.30 14.76 0.93
N THR A 121 -9.35 14.03 0.35
CA THR A 121 -8.74 12.82 0.90
C THR A 121 -7.28 12.73 0.44
N ASN A 122 -6.54 11.69 0.84
CA ASN A 122 -5.22 11.44 0.30
C ASN A 122 -5.29 10.77 -1.08
N GLN A 123 -4.27 10.99 -1.90
CA GLN A 123 -4.19 10.38 -3.24
C GLN A 123 -3.96 8.87 -3.12
N HIS A 124 -3.13 8.41 -2.19
CA HIS A 124 -2.87 6.98 -2.01
C HIS A 124 -4.11 6.18 -1.58
N VAL A 125 -5.09 6.81 -0.92
CA VAL A 125 -6.34 6.15 -0.49
C VAL A 125 -7.15 5.70 -1.71
N ILE A 126 -7.05 6.44 -2.82
CA ILE A 126 -7.79 6.14 -4.06
C ILE A 126 -6.92 5.53 -5.16
N ALA A 127 -5.59 5.56 -5.03
CA ALA A 127 -4.64 5.20 -6.09
C ALA A 127 -4.82 3.78 -6.61
N SER A 128 -5.05 2.83 -5.70
CA SER A 128 -5.15 1.40 -6.00
C SER A 128 -6.56 0.98 -6.45
N SER A 129 -7.41 1.90 -6.91
CA SER A 129 -8.80 1.56 -7.27
C SER A 129 -9.35 2.42 -8.40
N ARG A 130 -10.27 1.88 -9.19
CA ARG A 130 -11.03 2.70 -10.13
C ARG A 130 -11.92 3.66 -9.36
N VAL A 131 -12.04 4.90 -9.85
CA VAL A 131 -12.94 5.91 -9.26
C VAL A 131 -14.39 5.41 -9.19
N SER A 132 -14.83 4.60 -10.16
CA SER A 132 -16.18 4.01 -10.20
C SER A 132 -16.48 3.05 -9.05
N ASP A 133 -15.44 2.48 -8.45
CA ASP A 133 -15.56 1.48 -7.39
C ASP A 133 -15.53 2.13 -6.01
N LEU A 134 -15.14 3.40 -5.93
CA LEU A 134 -15.12 4.15 -4.69
C LEU A 134 -16.53 4.36 -4.13
N ARG A 135 -16.66 4.18 -2.82
CA ARG A 135 -17.87 4.50 -2.06
C ARG A 135 -17.52 5.40 -0.89
N VAL A 136 -18.37 6.39 -0.64
CA VAL A 136 -18.18 7.36 0.45
C VAL A 136 -19.33 7.22 1.44
N GLY A 137 -19.01 7.09 2.73
CA GLY A 137 -19.99 7.02 3.83
C GLY A 137 -19.65 8.02 4.93
N PHE A 138 -20.65 8.41 5.73
CA PHE A 138 -20.49 9.37 6.84
C PHE A 138 -21.05 8.76 8.14
N PRO A 139 -20.25 8.01 8.90
CA PRO A 139 -20.76 7.20 10.01
C PRO A 139 -21.36 8.01 11.16
N ASP A 140 -20.91 9.26 11.35
CA ASP A 140 -21.38 10.16 12.41
C ASP A 140 -22.48 11.13 11.94
N ASN A 141 -22.88 11.07 10.67
CA ASN A 141 -23.94 11.94 10.15
C ASN A 141 -25.28 11.22 10.13
N GLU A 142 -26.09 11.42 11.18
CA GLU A 142 -27.40 10.78 11.35
C GLU A 142 -28.32 10.86 10.12
N SER A 143 -28.24 11.93 9.32
CA SER A 143 -29.11 12.11 8.14
C SER A 143 -28.71 11.25 6.94
N VAL A 144 -27.45 10.79 6.89
CA VAL A 144 -26.91 10.05 5.74
C VAL A 144 -26.08 8.82 6.14
N ARG A 145 -26.11 8.41 7.41
CA ARG A 145 -25.30 7.32 7.98
C ARG A 145 -25.44 6.01 7.20
N ASP A 146 -26.67 5.66 6.85
CA ASP A 146 -27.01 4.42 6.15
C ASP A 146 -26.87 4.53 4.62
N ARG A 147 -26.33 5.65 4.11
CA ARG A 147 -26.16 5.91 2.68
C ARG A 147 -24.71 5.72 2.27
N ARG A 148 -24.52 5.28 1.03
CA ARG A 148 -23.24 5.28 0.34
C ARG A 148 -23.35 6.13 -0.91
N PHE A 149 -22.36 6.99 -1.11
CA PHE A 149 -22.30 7.93 -2.21
C PHE A 149 -21.24 7.49 -3.20
N VAL A 150 -21.55 7.65 -4.48
CA VAL A 150 -20.55 7.54 -5.55
C VAL A 150 -19.71 8.82 -5.58
N ALA A 151 -18.46 8.69 -5.97
CA ALA A 151 -17.53 9.80 -6.12
C ALA A 151 -17.11 9.96 -7.58
N SER A 152 -16.76 11.18 -7.97
CA SER A 152 -16.02 11.44 -9.21
C SER A 152 -14.78 12.24 -8.91
N LEU A 153 -13.66 11.91 -9.55
CA LEU A 153 -12.39 12.59 -9.36
C LEU A 153 -12.38 13.96 -10.05
N LEU A 154 -12.00 15.01 -9.33
CA LEU A 154 -11.86 16.36 -9.86
C LEU A 154 -10.39 16.76 -10.05
N ALA A 155 -9.55 16.44 -9.08
CA ALA A 155 -8.11 16.71 -9.10
C ALA A 155 -7.36 15.68 -8.25
N GLU A 156 -6.13 15.36 -8.64
CA GLU A 156 -5.18 14.58 -7.85
C GLU A 156 -3.79 15.24 -7.88
N ASP A 157 -3.10 15.21 -6.74
CA ASP A 157 -1.72 15.66 -6.58
C ASP A 157 -0.94 14.55 -5.87
N ALA A 158 -0.23 13.75 -6.66
CA ALA A 158 0.58 12.64 -6.16
C ALA A 158 1.84 13.10 -5.39
N VAL A 159 2.27 14.36 -5.52
CA VAL A 159 3.42 14.91 -4.80
C VAL A 159 3.01 15.29 -3.39
N ASN A 160 1.86 15.96 -3.24
CA ASN A 160 1.34 16.31 -1.92
C ASN A 160 0.46 15.25 -1.29
N ASP A 161 0.23 14.13 -1.99
CA ASP A 161 -0.65 13.04 -1.56
C ASP A 161 -2.08 13.53 -1.25
N LEU A 162 -2.66 14.26 -2.20
CA LEU A 162 -4.01 14.82 -2.08
C LEU A 162 -4.88 14.46 -3.28
N ALA A 163 -6.16 14.23 -3.02
CA ALA A 163 -7.18 14.12 -4.05
C ALA A 163 -8.43 14.91 -3.65
N VAL A 164 -9.10 15.48 -4.64
CA VAL A 164 -10.39 16.14 -4.48
C VAL A 164 -11.44 15.37 -5.28
N LEU A 165 -12.43 14.86 -4.55
CA LEU A 165 -13.57 14.14 -5.10
C LEU A 165 -14.81 15.03 -5.06
N ARG A 166 -15.69 14.87 -6.05
CA ARG A 166 -17.06 15.36 -5.98
C ARG A 166 -17.96 14.28 -5.38
N VAL A 167 -18.73 14.63 -4.37
CA VAL A 167 -19.66 13.73 -3.68
C VAL A 167 -20.96 14.48 -3.35
N GLU A 168 -22.04 14.16 -4.06
CA GLU A 168 -23.36 14.79 -3.86
C GLU A 168 -24.07 14.20 -2.63
N CYS A 169 -23.66 14.63 -1.45
CA CYS A 169 -24.12 14.05 -0.18
C CYS A 169 -25.03 14.96 0.66
N GLY A 170 -25.01 16.27 0.40
CA GLY A 170 -25.75 17.25 1.21
C GLY A 170 -25.21 17.44 2.63
N VAL A 171 -24.01 16.91 2.93
CA VAL A 171 -23.31 17.09 4.20
C VAL A 171 -22.64 18.47 4.21
N PRO A 172 -22.76 19.27 5.29
CA PRO A 172 -22.15 20.60 5.35
C PRO A 172 -20.61 20.50 5.38
N PRO A 173 -19.88 21.48 4.82
CA PRO A 173 -18.43 21.51 4.88
C PRO A 173 -17.91 21.87 6.28
N LEU A 174 -16.70 21.38 6.58
CA LEU A 174 -15.93 21.84 7.72
C LEU A 174 -15.44 23.28 7.51
N LEU A 175 -15.31 24.01 8.62
CA LEU A 175 -14.69 25.33 8.61
C LEU A 175 -13.17 25.19 8.43
N ILE A 176 -12.59 26.01 7.56
CA ILE A 176 -11.17 26.03 7.26
C ILE A 176 -10.58 27.34 7.74
N ASP A 177 -9.45 27.30 8.43
CA ASP A 177 -8.71 28.52 8.79
C ASP A 177 -7.73 28.90 7.69
N GLU A 178 -8.20 29.58 6.63
CA GLU A 178 -7.34 30.02 5.52
C GLU A 178 -6.19 30.95 5.95
N SER A 179 -6.26 31.53 7.15
CA SER A 179 -5.21 32.40 7.72
C SER A 179 -4.21 31.66 8.61
N TYR A 180 -4.37 30.35 8.74
CA TYR A 180 -3.55 29.52 9.61
C TYR A 180 -2.08 29.54 9.19
N HIS A 181 -1.21 29.65 10.19
CA HIS A 181 0.22 29.44 10.05
C HIS A 181 0.68 28.40 11.05
N HIS A 182 1.65 27.59 10.66
CA HIS A 182 2.14 26.47 11.45
C HIS A 182 2.74 26.92 12.80
N ILE A 183 2.28 26.31 13.89
CA ILE A 183 2.76 26.58 15.26
C ILE A 183 3.22 25.27 15.91
N ASN A 184 4.53 25.13 16.11
CA ASN A 184 5.11 24.01 16.85
C ASN A 184 4.48 23.88 18.24
N GLY A 185 4.07 22.66 18.60
CA GLY A 185 3.47 22.33 19.88
C GLY A 185 1.98 22.67 19.99
N GLN A 186 1.35 23.26 18.97
CA GLN A 186 -0.10 23.52 18.97
C GLN A 186 -0.89 22.22 19.17
N LYS A 187 -1.90 22.26 20.03
CA LYS A 187 -2.82 21.15 20.24
C LYS A 187 -3.72 20.98 19.02
N VAL A 188 -3.80 19.76 18.54
CA VAL A 188 -4.60 19.40 17.36
C VAL A 188 -5.33 18.10 17.61
N VAL A 189 -6.40 17.88 16.85
CA VAL A 189 -7.13 16.61 16.80
C VAL A 189 -7.13 16.09 15.37
N ALA A 190 -6.76 14.83 15.18
CA ALA A 190 -7.00 14.15 13.91
C ALA A 190 -8.33 13.40 14.00
N ILE A 191 -9.12 13.44 12.94
CA ILE A 191 -10.36 12.66 12.84
C ILE A 191 -10.23 11.69 11.68
N GLY A 192 -10.55 10.42 11.91
CA GLY A 192 -10.63 9.43 10.86
C GLY A 192 -11.17 8.10 11.37
N SER A 193 -11.32 7.12 10.48
CA SER A 193 -11.89 5.82 10.82
C SER A 193 -10.85 4.70 10.82
N PRO A 194 -10.14 4.48 11.94
CA PRO A 194 -9.19 3.38 12.03
C PRO A 194 -9.94 2.04 11.98
N GLY A 195 -9.62 1.20 11.01
CA GLY A 195 -10.27 -0.11 10.85
C GLY A 195 -9.30 -1.26 11.11
N THR A 196 -9.80 -2.34 11.71
CA THR A 196 -9.08 -3.62 11.92
C THR A 196 -9.44 -4.66 10.85
N GLY A 197 -9.56 -4.26 9.58
CA GLY A 197 -9.67 -5.20 8.45
C GLY A 197 -11.09 -5.53 7.95
N GLY A 198 -12.02 -4.57 7.95
CA GLY A 198 -13.32 -4.70 7.29
C GLY A 198 -13.51 -3.67 6.18
N HIS A 199 -14.04 -4.09 5.03
CA HIS A 199 -14.38 -3.21 3.89
C HIS A 199 -15.79 -2.61 3.99
N ASP A 200 -16.53 -2.97 5.03
CA ASP A 200 -17.92 -2.51 5.25
C ASP A 200 -17.93 -1.25 6.10
N ALA A 201 -18.24 -0.10 5.50
CA ALA A 201 -18.34 1.15 6.26
C ALA A 201 -19.46 1.17 7.33
N ASP A 202 -20.37 0.19 7.35
CA ASP A 202 -21.35 0.08 8.43
C ASP A 202 -20.70 -0.35 9.75
N MET A 203 -19.47 -0.89 9.70
CA MET A 203 -18.67 -1.26 10.87
C MET A 203 -17.59 -0.22 11.21
N LEU A 204 -17.45 0.82 10.40
CA LEU A 204 -16.40 1.83 10.54
C LEU A 204 -16.98 3.08 11.21
N GLU A 205 -16.35 3.51 12.31
CA GLU A 205 -16.70 4.73 13.06
C GLU A 205 -15.55 5.74 13.01
N ASN A 206 -15.83 7.04 13.00
CA ASN A 206 -14.76 8.01 13.15
C ASN A 206 -14.33 8.12 14.61
N LEU A 207 -13.02 8.11 14.84
CA LEU A 207 -12.40 8.36 16.12
C LEU A 207 -11.58 9.65 16.07
N THR A 208 -11.52 10.32 17.20
CA THR A 208 -10.66 11.48 17.43
C THR A 208 -9.35 11.04 18.06
N THR A 209 -8.22 11.47 17.51
CA THR A 209 -6.90 11.30 18.11
C THR A 209 -6.35 12.66 18.51
N ASP A 210 -6.09 12.87 19.80
CA ASP A 210 -5.44 14.08 20.29
C ASP A 210 -3.93 14.07 20.02
N GLY A 211 -3.38 15.25 19.74
CA GLY A 211 -1.98 15.39 19.37
C GLY A 211 -1.42 16.78 19.48
N ARG A 212 -0.18 16.92 19.02
CA ARG A 212 0.47 18.21 18.83
C ARG A 212 1.22 18.27 17.51
N LEU A 213 1.25 19.45 16.90
CA LEU A 213 2.13 19.70 15.75
C LEU A 213 3.60 19.72 16.20
N GLY A 214 4.43 19.06 15.42
CA GLY A 214 5.89 19.06 15.50
C GLY A 214 6.49 19.91 14.38
N PRO A 215 7.80 19.76 14.07
CA PRO A 215 8.47 20.58 13.07
C PRO A 215 7.95 20.39 11.64
N VAL A 216 8.19 21.39 10.79
CA VAL A 216 8.04 21.28 9.34
C VAL A 216 9.22 20.49 8.78
N ILE A 217 8.95 19.47 7.98
CA ILE A 217 9.95 18.62 7.32
C ILE A 217 9.70 18.54 5.81
N LYS A 218 10.66 17.95 5.10
CA LYS A 218 10.48 17.51 3.71
C LYS A 218 10.50 15.99 3.67
N ASP A 219 9.53 15.40 3.00
CA ASP A 219 9.52 13.95 2.77
C ASP A 219 10.50 13.55 1.65
N SER A 220 10.59 12.25 1.39
CA SER A 220 11.43 11.66 0.34
C SER A 220 11.10 12.17 -1.07
N ARG A 221 9.87 12.64 -1.31
CA ARG A 221 9.43 13.23 -2.58
C ARG A 221 9.65 14.75 -2.63
N GLY A 222 10.25 15.33 -1.59
CA GLY A 222 10.56 16.75 -1.47
C GLY A 222 9.35 17.62 -1.10
N ALA A 223 8.21 17.03 -0.79
CA ALA A 223 7.01 17.74 -0.41
C ALA A 223 7.07 18.19 1.05
N ILE A 224 6.48 19.35 1.34
CA ILE A 224 6.44 19.88 2.70
C ILE A 224 5.43 19.08 3.53
N ARG A 225 5.85 18.68 4.73
CA ARG A 225 5.00 17.98 5.71
C ARG A 225 5.14 18.62 7.08
N TRP A 226 4.12 18.45 7.92
CA TRP A 226 4.23 18.74 9.35
C TRP A 226 4.34 17.43 10.10
N ALA A 227 5.39 17.28 10.89
CA ALA A 227 5.47 16.18 11.84
C ALA A 227 4.39 16.34 12.92
N MET A 228 3.91 15.23 13.46
CA MET A 228 2.90 15.23 14.53
C MET A 228 3.29 14.28 15.65
N ALA A 229 3.07 14.72 16.88
CA ALA A 229 3.20 13.92 18.08
C ALA A 229 1.83 13.29 18.42
N MET A 230 1.41 12.32 17.62
CA MET A 230 0.17 11.56 17.81
C MET A 230 0.21 10.23 17.03
N ALA A 231 -0.64 9.28 17.39
CA ALA A 231 -0.76 8.02 16.64
C ALA A 231 -1.65 8.21 15.40
N ILE A 232 -1.07 8.19 14.21
CA ILE A 232 -1.80 8.12 12.94
C ILE A 232 -1.62 6.70 12.39
N ASN A 233 -2.73 5.97 12.33
CA ASN A 233 -2.79 4.60 11.84
C ASN A 233 -3.57 4.54 10.52
N PRO A 234 -3.47 3.43 9.75
CA PRO A 234 -4.36 3.19 8.62
C PRO A 234 -5.82 3.45 8.98
N GLY A 235 -6.54 4.13 8.09
CA GLY A 235 -7.89 4.63 8.33
C GLY A 235 -7.96 6.12 8.69
N ASN A 236 -6.91 6.71 9.28
CA ASN A 236 -6.85 8.17 9.49
C ASN A 236 -6.33 8.94 8.26
N SER A 237 -5.64 8.27 7.33
CA SER A 237 -5.17 8.87 6.06
C SER A 237 -6.30 9.59 5.33
N GLY A 238 -6.09 10.86 5.00
CA GLY A 238 -7.02 11.70 4.28
C GLY A 238 -8.03 12.42 5.18
N GLY A 239 -8.09 12.07 6.47
CA GLY A 239 -8.90 12.75 7.47
C GLY A 239 -8.35 14.14 7.83
N PRO A 240 -9.17 15.03 8.42
CA PRO A 240 -8.72 16.38 8.75
C PRO A 240 -7.85 16.41 10.01
N ILE A 241 -6.89 17.34 10.03
CA ILE A 241 -6.25 17.84 11.24
C ILE A 241 -6.96 19.13 11.67
N ILE A 242 -7.49 19.12 12.89
CA ILE A 242 -8.36 20.16 13.45
C ILE A 242 -7.60 20.94 14.54
N ASP A 243 -7.72 22.27 14.55
CA ASP A 243 -7.36 23.11 15.70
C ASP A 243 -8.25 22.75 16.89
N ALA A 244 -7.66 22.20 17.96
CA ALA A 244 -8.41 21.70 19.11
C ALA A 244 -9.19 22.78 19.88
N ALA A 245 -8.84 24.07 19.73
CA ALA A 245 -9.53 25.17 20.38
C ALA A 245 -10.66 25.75 19.52
N ARG A 246 -10.49 25.76 18.19
CA ARG A 246 -11.45 26.40 17.25
C ARG A 246 -12.34 25.42 16.49
N GLY A 247 -11.95 24.17 16.34
CA GLY A 247 -12.63 23.19 15.48
C GLY A 247 -12.46 23.45 13.97
N HIS A 248 -11.47 24.25 13.58
CA HIS A 248 -11.21 24.52 12.16
C HIS A 248 -10.17 23.55 11.60
N VAL A 249 -10.31 23.17 10.33
CA VAL A 249 -9.32 22.40 9.58
C VAL A 249 -8.08 23.25 9.35
N ILE A 250 -6.92 22.66 9.65
CA ILE A 250 -5.60 23.25 9.46
C ILE A 250 -4.66 22.32 8.68
N GLY A 251 -5.07 21.11 8.30
CA GLY A 251 -4.26 20.19 7.50
C GLY A 251 -4.96 18.87 7.22
N VAL A 252 -4.27 17.96 6.55
CA VAL A 252 -4.78 16.62 6.20
C VAL A 252 -3.83 15.56 6.76
N ALA A 253 -4.35 14.58 7.50
CA ALA A 253 -3.55 13.50 8.06
C ALA A 253 -3.02 12.57 6.96
N VAL A 254 -1.78 12.09 7.09
CA VAL A 254 -1.17 11.07 6.22
C VAL A 254 -0.70 9.93 7.11
N ALA A 255 -1.26 8.72 6.96
CA ALA A 255 -0.73 7.54 7.64
C ALA A 255 0.44 6.94 6.85
N LYS A 256 1.52 6.61 7.56
CA LYS A 256 2.66 5.79 7.09
C LYS A 256 3.05 6.02 5.62
N PHE A 257 3.79 7.10 5.36
CA PHE A 257 4.28 7.39 4.01
C PHE A 257 5.34 6.37 3.52
N THR A 258 6.10 5.75 4.44
CA THR A 258 6.99 4.59 4.18
C THR A 258 7.14 3.73 5.44
N GLN A 259 7.49 2.44 5.31
CA GLN A 259 7.79 1.58 6.48
C GLN A 259 9.01 2.08 7.29
N THR A 260 9.84 2.95 6.72
CA THR A 260 11.06 3.48 7.32
C THR A 260 10.85 4.75 8.17
N GLU A 261 9.74 5.48 7.98
CA GLU A 261 9.42 6.67 8.77
C GLU A 261 8.33 6.38 9.79
N ALA A 262 8.73 6.12 11.04
CA ALA A 262 7.83 5.92 12.19
C ALA A 262 7.11 7.19 12.65
N GLN A 263 7.09 8.26 11.84
CA GLN A 263 6.61 9.58 12.22
C GLN A 263 5.25 9.88 11.57
N SER A 264 4.29 10.30 12.37
CA SER A 264 2.98 10.76 11.88
C SER A 264 3.14 12.10 11.17
N LEU A 265 2.59 12.23 9.95
CA LEU A 265 2.71 13.42 9.12
C LEU A 265 1.35 14.00 8.75
N ALA A 266 1.33 15.30 8.48
CA ALA A 266 0.20 15.98 7.87
C ALA A 266 0.62 16.78 6.64
N VAL A 267 -0.26 16.81 5.64
CA VAL A 267 -0.19 17.72 4.51
C VAL A 267 -0.58 19.12 4.99
N PRO A 268 0.27 20.15 4.76
CA PRO A 268 -0.03 21.52 5.14
C PRO A 268 -1.26 22.09 4.46
N LEU A 269 -2.02 22.93 5.18
CA LEU A 269 -3.20 23.61 4.62
C LEU A 269 -2.97 24.31 3.28
N PRO A 270 -1.84 25.02 3.03
CA PRO A 270 -1.63 25.68 1.74
C PRO A 270 -1.64 24.73 0.53
N ALA A 271 -1.12 23.51 0.68
CA ALA A 271 -1.16 22.50 -0.38
C ALA A 271 -2.59 22.01 -0.63
N MET A 272 -3.35 21.77 0.44
CA MET A 272 -4.77 21.42 0.37
C MET A 272 -5.60 22.52 -0.32
N LEU A 273 -5.42 23.78 0.05
CA LEU A 273 -6.15 24.89 -0.56
C LEU A 273 -5.81 25.06 -2.05
N THR A 274 -4.58 24.74 -2.45
CA THR A 274 -4.16 24.81 -3.85
C THR A 274 -4.95 23.81 -4.70
N ILE A 275 -4.96 22.53 -4.32
CA ILE A 275 -5.67 21.50 -5.09
C ILE A 275 -7.21 21.68 -5.05
N VAL A 276 -7.76 22.19 -3.94
CA VAL A 276 -9.20 22.52 -3.85
C VAL A 276 -9.56 23.62 -4.86
N ARG A 277 -8.77 24.69 -4.92
CA ARG A 277 -8.99 25.78 -5.90
C ARG A 277 -8.79 25.32 -7.35
N GLU A 278 -7.87 24.39 -7.59
CA GLU A 278 -7.72 23.73 -8.90
C GLU A 278 -8.97 22.94 -9.27
N ALA A 279 -9.47 22.11 -8.35
CA ALA A 279 -10.69 21.31 -8.54
C ALA A 279 -11.94 22.19 -8.78
N GLU A 280 -12.07 23.32 -8.10
CA GLU A 280 -13.14 24.30 -8.31
C GLU A 280 -13.10 24.94 -9.70
N ARG A 281 -11.90 25.14 -10.24
CA ARG A 281 -11.67 25.77 -11.55
C ARG A 281 -11.58 24.77 -12.70
N ALA A 282 -11.51 23.47 -12.40
CA ALA A 282 -11.31 22.42 -13.38
C ALA A 282 -12.43 22.43 -14.43
N THR A 283 -12.04 22.44 -15.70
CA THR A 283 -12.96 22.30 -16.82
C THR A 283 -13.38 20.84 -17.01
N ALA A 284 -14.30 20.57 -17.94
CA ALA A 284 -14.67 19.21 -18.28
C ALA A 284 -13.48 18.41 -18.86
N ASP A 285 -12.62 19.06 -19.64
CA ASP A 285 -11.47 18.41 -20.25
C ASP A 285 -10.35 18.17 -19.23
N ASP A 286 -10.15 19.08 -18.27
CA ASP A 286 -9.23 18.85 -17.15
C ASP A 286 -9.64 17.60 -16.36
N ARG A 287 -10.94 17.45 -16.06
CA ARG A 287 -11.46 16.28 -15.35
C ARG A 287 -11.25 14.99 -16.12
N LYS A 288 -11.52 14.96 -17.43
CA LYS A 288 -11.26 13.77 -18.27
C LYS A 288 -9.79 13.40 -18.29
N ARG A 289 -8.90 14.40 -18.36
CA ARG A 289 -7.46 14.19 -18.32
C ARG A 289 -7.01 13.62 -16.97
N THR A 290 -7.49 14.18 -15.87
CA THR A 290 -7.23 13.68 -14.51
C THR A 290 -7.68 12.22 -14.38
N ASP A 291 -8.89 11.91 -14.82
CA ASP A 291 -9.45 10.56 -14.80
C ASP A 291 -8.65 9.58 -15.70
N ALA A 292 -8.19 10.01 -16.87
CA ALA A 292 -7.32 9.20 -17.73
C ALA A 292 -5.94 8.94 -17.12
N LEU A 293 -5.35 9.91 -16.43
CA LEU A 293 -4.09 9.75 -15.72
C LEU A 293 -4.24 8.80 -14.53
N HIS A 294 -5.33 8.94 -13.78
CA HIS A 294 -5.66 8.08 -12.66
C HIS A 294 -5.81 6.61 -13.10
N ARG A 295 -6.58 6.34 -14.16
CA ARG A 295 -6.68 4.99 -14.75
C ARG A 295 -5.32 4.44 -15.17
N ALA A 296 -4.47 5.26 -15.80
CA ALA A 296 -3.15 4.83 -16.23
C ALA A 296 -2.25 4.45 -15.03
N ARG A 297 -2.32 5.22 -13.93
CA ARG A 297 -1.63 4.92 -12.68
C ARG A 297 -2.14 3.62 -12.05
N TYR A 298 -3.46 3.48 -11.92
CA TYR A 298 -4.11 2.24 -11.46
C TYR A 298 -3.59 1.02 -12.25
N CYS A 299 -3.59 1.08 -13.59
CA CYS A 299 -3.07 -0.01 -14.41
C CYS A 299 -1.59 -0.29 -14.15
N LEU A 300 -0.74 0.75 -14.07
CA LEU A 300 0.70 0.56 -13.87
C LEU A 300 1.04 -0.06 -12.52
N GLU A 301 0.36 0.35 -11.46
CA GLU A 301 0.55 -0.21 -10.11
C GLU A 301 0.24 -1.72 -10.11
N HIS A 302 -0.95 -2.11 -10.57
CA HIS A 302 -1.37 -3.52 -10.59
C HIS A 302 -0.55 -4.37 -11.57
N MET A 303 -0.22 -3.86 -12.76
CA MET A 303 0.66 -4.57 -13.70
C MET A 303 2.07 -4.74 -13.12
N GLY A 304 2.57 -3.73 -12.40
CA GLY A 304 3.85 -3.78 -11.71
C GLY A 304 3.88 -4.86 -10.62
N GLU A 305 2.83 -4.95 -9.81
CA GLU A 305 2.67 -5.99 -8.80
C GLU A 305 2.64 -7.39 -9.42
N VAL A 306 1.83 -7.60 -10.47
CA VAL A 306 1.79 -8.89 -11.19
C VAL A 306 3.17 -9.28 -11.74
N LEU A 307 3.90 -8.34 -12.37
CA LEU A 307 5.24 -8.60 -12.90
C LEU A 307 6.23 -8.96 -11.78
N ARG A 308 6.19 -8.21 -10.69
CA ARG A 308 7.06 -8.43 -9.53
C ARG A 308 6.82 -9.80 -8.89
N LEU A 309 5.56 -10.16 -8.69
CA LEU A 309 5.15 -11.43 -8.13
C LEU A 309 5.58 -12.61 -9.00
N ALA A 310 5.45 -12.46 -10.32
CA ALA A 310 5.95 -13.44 -11.29
C ALA A 310 7.49 -13.59 -11.23
N GLU A 311 8.23 -12.50 -11.03
CA GLU A 311 9.69 -12.50 -10.86
C GLU A 311 10.10 -13.22 -9.56
N LEU A 312 9.49 -12.87 -8.42
CA LEU A 312 9.77 -13.49 -7.11
C LEU A 312 9.46 -14.99 -7.12
N SER A 313 8.28 -15.36 -7.61
CA SER A 313 7.86 -16.77 -7.67
C SER A 313 8.79 -17.61 -8.54
N PHE A 314 9.31 -17.02 -9.62
CA PHE A 314 10.26 -17.69 -10.51
C PHE A 314 11.63 -17.84 -9.86
N ASN A 315 12.17 -16.79 -9.25
CA ASN A 315 13.49 -16.82 -8.61
C ASN A 315 13.53 -17.83 -7.45
N LYS A 316 12.52 -17.81 -6.57
CA LYS A 316 12.41 -18.79 -5.47
C LYS A 316 12.36 -20.24 -5.96
N SER A 317 11.72 -20.47 -7.11
CA SER A 317 11.67 -21.81 -7.72
C SER A 317 13.02 -22.25 -8.26
N CYS A 318 13.79 -21.34 -8.86
CA CYS A 318 15.14 -21.61 -9.31
C CYS A 318 16.08 -21.89 -8.15
N GLU A 319 16.03 -21.08 -7.08
CA GLU A 319 16.86 -21.27 -5.88
C GLU A 319 16.57 -22.62 -5.21
N ALA A 320 15.29 -22.95 -4.99
CA ALA A 320 14.92 -24.25 -4.43
C ALA A 320 15.37 -25.44 -5.30
N ALA A 321 15.42 -25.28 -6.62
CA ALA A 321 15.93 -26.29 -7.54
C ALA A 321 17.47 -26.39 -7.55
N MET A 322 18.18 -25.29 -7.24
CA MET A 322 19.64 -25.22 -7.20
C MET A 322 20.23 -25.62 -5.85
N GLU A 323 19.62 -25.24 -4.72
CA GLU A 323 20.04 -25.67 -3.37
C GLU A 323 19.77 -27.14 -3.09
N ALA A 324 18.90 -27.75 -3.92
CA ALA A 324 18.62 -29.17 -3.97
C ALA A 324 19.79 -29.99 -4.56
N GLU A 325 21.01 -29.85 -4.04
CA GLU A 325 22.16 -30.67 -4.49
C GLU A 325 22.06 -32.15 -4.05
N GLU A 326 21.15 -32.53 -3.13
CA GLU A 326 20.94 -33.93 -2.71
C GLU A 326 19.49 -34.26 -2.27
N THR A 327 18.46 -33.65 -2.85
CA THR A 327 17.10 -33.82 -2.30
C THR A 327 16.33 -35.06 -2.77
N THR A 328 15.63 -35.65 -1.82
CA THR A 328 14.70 -36.76 -1.99
C THR A 328 13.50 -36.35 -2.87
N PRO A 329 12.78 -37.30 -3.49
CA PRO A 329 11.54 -37.02 -4.20
C PRO A 329 10.50 -36.22 -3.38
N GLU A 330 10.46 -36.40 -2.05
CA GLU A 330 9.52 -35.69 -1.17
C GLU A 330 9.83 -34.18 -1.04
N GLU A 331 11.11 -33.81 -0.94
CA GLU A 331 11.53 -32.41 -0.80
C GLU A 331 11.30 -31.62 -2.10
N ARG A 332 11.54 -32.25 -3.25
CA ARG A 332 11.17 -31.69 -4.57
C ARG A 332 9.67 -31.46 -4.68
N LEU A 333 8.87 -32.40 -4.20
CA LEU A 333 7.41 -32.28 -4.19
C LEU A 333 6.94 -31.17 -3.22
N ARG A 334 7.63 -30.97 -2.09
CA ARG A 334 7.33 -29.87 -1.15
C ARG A 334 7.63 -28.50 -1.77
N ALA A 335 8.83 -28.29 -2.31
CA ALA A 335 9.18 -27.02 -2.99
C ALA A 335 8.20 -26.68 -4.12
N PHE A 336 7.77 -27.69 -4.87
CA PHE A 336 6.75 -27.55 -5.90
C PHE A 336 5.37 -27.18 -5.36
N ASN A 337 4.93 -27.79 -4.25
CA ASN A 337 3.66 -27.44 -3.63
C ASN A 337 3.69 -26.03 -2.99
N ASP A 338 4.83 -25.61 -2.46
CA ASP A 338 5.04 -24.26 -1.93
C ASP A 338 4.97 -23.22 -3.06
N PHE A 339 5.59 -23.51 -4.21
CA PHE A 339 5.40 -22.74 -5.43
C PHE A 339 3.92 -22.65 -5.84
N LYS A 340 3.21 -23.79 -5.89
CA LYS A 340 1.79 -23.82 -6.26
C LYS A 340 0.92 -23.01 -5.29
N SER A 341 1.22 -23.06 -3.99
CA SER A 341 0.53 -22.31 -2.95
C SER A 341 0.80 -20.80 -3.05
N LEU A 342 2.04 -20.41 -3.30
CA LEU A 342 2.42 -19.02 -3.54
C LEU A 342 1.73 -18.51 -4.81
N ALA A 343 1.91 -19.20 -5.94
CA ALA A 343 1.28 -18.86 -7.21
C ALA A 343 -0.25 -18.82 -7.09
N SER A 344 -0.89 -19.78 -6.41
CA SER A 344 -2.35 -19.77 -6.24
C SER A 344 -2.86 -18.64 -5.35
N ARG A 345 -2.08 -18.16 -4.38
CA ARG A 345 -2.41 -16.97 -3.58
C ARG A 345 -2.23 -15.69 -4.40
N LEU A 346 -1.15 -15.62 -5.19
CA LEU A 346 -0.84 -14.49 -6.06
C LEU A 346 -1.72 -14.42 -7.31
N LEU A 347 -2.27 -15.55 -7.75
CA LEU A 347 -3.14 -15.69 -8.93
C LEU A 347 -4.63 -15.80 -8.54
N GLY A 348 -4.96 -15.52 -7.28
CA GLY A 348 -6.34 -15.45 -6.79
C GLY A 348 -7.02 -14.16 -7.21
N ASP A 349 -7.45 -13.36 -6.23
CA ASP A 349 -8.23 -12.14 -6.48
C ASP A 349 -7.44 -11.09 -7.29
N GLU A 350 -6.12 -10.98 -7.09
CA GLU A 350 -5.24 -10.04 -7.80
C GLU A 350 -5.17 -10.29 -9.31
N PHE A 351 -5.02 -11.54 -9.74
CA PHE A 351 -4.98 -11.85 -11.18
C PHE A 351 -6.37 -11.73 -11.81
N SER A 352 -7.42 -12.03 -11.04
CA SER A 352 -8.81 -11.85 -11.48
C SER A 352 -9.13 -10.36 -11.69
N SER A 353 -8.64 -9.49 -10.79
CA SER A 353 -8.64 -8.03 -10.92
C SER A 353 -7.86 -7.59 -12.17
N PHE A 354 -6.66 -8.14 -12.40
CA PHE A 354 -5.89 -7.87 -13.61
C PHE A 354 -6.65 -8.24 -14.91
N GLU A 355 -7.19 -9.46 -15.01
CA GLU A 355 -7.87 -9.93 -16.24
C GLU A 355 -9.16 -9.15 -16.51
N THR A 356 -9.89 -8.78 -15.47
CA THR A 356 -11.21 -8.16 -15.61
C THR A 356 -11.10 -6.64 -15.69
N ASP A 357 -10.45 -6.04 -14.69
CA ASP A 357 -10.48 -4.62 -14.47
C ASP A 357 -9.35 -3.92 -15.21
N VAL A 358 -8.11 -4.40 -15.06
CA VAL A 358 -6.95 -3.79 -15.73
C VAL A 358 -7.05 -3.91 -17.24
N THR A 359 -7.38 -5.09 -17.80
CA THR A 359 -7.55 -5.24 -19.25
C THR A 359 -8.69 -4.37 -19.80
N ALA A 360 -9.79 -4.22 -19.07
CA ALA A 360 -10.87 -3.32 -19.46
C ALA A 360 -10.40 -1.86 -19.49
N GLU A 361 -9.69 -1.40 -18.45
CA GLU A 361 -9.16 -0.03 -18.38
C GLU A 361 -8.11 0.26 -19.45
N VAL A 362 -7.25 -0.71 -19.78
CA VAL A 362 -6.34 -0.60 -20.94
C VAL A 362 -7.13 -0.41 -22.24
N GLY A 363 -8.26 -1.11 -22.40
CA GLY A 363 -9.16 -0.94 -23.53
C GLY A 363 -9.73 0.47 -23.64
N VAL A 364 -10.17 1.04 -22.51
CA VAL A 364 -10.66 2.43 -22.42
C VAL A 364 -9.53 3.42 -22.76
N LEU A 365 -8.36 3.29 -22.14
CA LEU A 365 -7.22 4.18 -22.36
C LEU A 365 -6.77 4.20 -23.83
N LYS A 366 -6.78 3.06 -24.51
CA LYS A 366 -6.41 2.95 -25.93
C LYS A 366 -7.30 3.77 -26.86
N THR A 367 -8.56 3.96 -26.49
CA THR A 367 -9.57 4.64 -27.32
C THR A 367 -9.88 6.05 -26.84
N SER A 368 -9.54 6.38 -25.60
CA SER A 368 -9.76 7.70 -25.01
C SER A 368 -8.89 8.78 -25.71
N PRO A 369 -9.50 9.85 -26.25
CA PRO A 369 -8.77 10.98 -26.82
C PRO A 369 -8.08 11.84 -25.75
N ASP A 370 -8.53 11.75 -24.50
CA ASP A 370 -8.04 12.54 -23.35
C ASP A 370 -6.77 11.95 -22.72
N CYS A 371 -6.38 10.75 -23.14
CA CYS A 371 -5.14 10.10 -22.71
C CYS A 371 -3.97 10.47 -23.64
N ASP A 372 -2.82 10.78 -23.05
CA ASP A 372 -1.59 11.11 -23.78
C ASP A 372 -1.17 9.97 -24.74
N ALA A 373 -0.76 10.34 -25.96
CA ALA A 373 -0.43 9.37 -27.00
C ALA A 373 0.75 8.46 -26.64
N GLN A 374 1.73 8.96 -25.89
CA GLN A 374 2.86 8.18 -25.41
C GLN A 374 2.40 7.18 -24.33
N VAL A 375 1.52 7.60 -23.41
CA VAL A 375 0.93 6.72 -22.40
C VAL A 375 0.15 5.58 -23.05
N ARG A 376 -0.72 5.89 -24.03
CA ARG A 376 -1.48 4.87 -24.79
C ARG A 376 -0.56 3.86 -25.49
N THR A 377 0.48 4.36 -26.15
CA THR A 377 1.45 3.53 -26.86
C THR A 377 2.22 2.64 -25.89
N GLY A 378 2.67 3.20 -24.77
CA GLY A 378 3.36 2.49 -23.71
C GLY A 378 2.51 1.37 -23.12
N MET A 379 1.28 1.69 -22.72
CA MET A 379 0.36 0.72 -22.13
C MET A 379 0.04 -0.42 -23.10
N THR A 380 -0.14 -0.11 -24.39
CA THR A 380 -0.36 -1.13 -25.44
C THR A 380 0.84 -2.06 -25.57
N ARG A 381 2.07 -1.52 -25.56
CA ARG A 381 3.30 -2.31 -25.64
C ARG A 381 3.48 -3.18 -24.40
N LEU A 382 3.20 -2.64 -23.21
CA LEU A 382 3.35 -3.36 -21.95
C LEU A 382 2.36 -4.54 -21.88
N HIS A 383 1.10 -4.30 -22.20
CA HIS A 383 0.08 -5.35 -22.25
C HIS A 383 0.45 -6.46 -23.26
N ALA A 384 0.87 -6.08 -24.48
CA ALA A 384 1.28 -7.06 -25.49
C ALA A 384 2.51 -7.88 -25.07
N ALA A 385 3.46 -7.27 -24.36
CA ALA A 385 4.63 -7.97 -23.83
C ALA A 385 4.21 -9.01 -22.78
N ILE A 386 3.29 -8.66 -21.87
CA ILE A 386 2.76 -9.59 -20.86
C ILE A 386 1.98 -10.73 -21.53
N ASP A 387 1.12 -10.43 -22.50
CA ASP A 387 0.37 -11.45 -23.26
C ASP A 387 1.30 -12.45 -23.97
N GLU A 388 2.37 -11.94 -24.59
CA GLU A 388 3.37 -12.78 -25.25
C GLU A 388 4.07 -13.72 -24.24
N GLN A 389 4.42 -13.21 -23.06
CA GLN A 389 5.00 -14.02 -21.97
C GLN A 389 4.06 -15.15 -21.57
N VAL A 390 2.78 -14.84 -21.34
CA VAL A 390 1.75 -15.82 -21.00
C VAL A 390 1.59 -16.86 -22.12
N SER A 391 1.61 -16.43 -23.38
CA SER A 391 1.51 -17.32 -24.54
C SER A 391 2.71 -18.27 -24.68
N ARG A 392 3.94 -17.78 -24.45
CA ARG A 392 5.16 -18.60 -24.47
C ARG A 392 5.18 -19.63 -23.35
N LEU A 393 4.78 -19.22 -22.14
CA LEU A 393 4.60 -20.13 -21.00
C LEU A 393 3.64 -21.29 -21.33
N ARG A 394 2.60 -21.05 -22.14
CA ARG A 394 1.64 -22.10 -22.53
C ARG A 394 2.16 -23.12 -23.55
N LYS A 395 3.18 -22.77 -24.34
CA LYS A 395 3.61 -23.54 -25.52
C LYS A 395 4.80 -24.47 -25.28
N THR A 396 5.46 -24.35 -24.14
CA THR A 396 6.73 -25.03 -23.83
C THR A 396 6.56 -25.71 -22.46
N VAL A 397 7.15 -26.87 -22.18
CA VAL A 397 8.60 -27.06 -22.19
C VAL A 397 8.94 -28.56 -22.31
N ALA A 398 9.80 -28.87 -23.28
CA ALA A 398 10.54 -30.13 -23.28
C ALA A 398 11.78 -30.01 -22.37
N PRO A 399 12.19 -31.06 -21.63
CA PRO A 399 13.30 -30.97 -20.66
C PRO A 399 14.64 -30.46 -21.20
N ARG A 400 14.90 -30.57 -22.51
CA ARG A 400 16.14 -30.11 -23.15
C ARG A 400 16.16 -28.62 -23.51
N GLU A 401 15.02 -27.96 -23.46
CA GLU A 401 14.87 -26.55 -23.86
C GLU A 401 14.74 -25.61 -22.65
N ILE A 402 14.76 -26.17 -21.43
CA ILE A 402 14.56 -25.45 -20.17
C ILE A 402 15.53 -24.28 -20.04
N GLU A 403 16.84 -24.47 -20.22
CA GLU A 403 17.80 -23.38 -20.00
C GLU A 403 17.62 -22.20 -20.98
N GLY A 404 17.35 -22.49 -22.25
CA GLY A 404 17.05 -21.45 -23.25
C GLY A 404 15.76 -20.70 -22.91
N PHE A 405 14.73 -21.45 -22.53
CA PHE A 405 13.46 -20.90 -22.06
C PHE A 405 13.63 -19.99 -20.82
N LEU A 406 14.39 -20.43 -19.81
CA LEU A 406 14.63 -19.66 -18.58
C LEU A 406 15.36 -18.34 -18.88
N ARG A 407 16.34 -18.36 -19.79
CA ARG A 407 17.06 -17.16 -20.23
C ARG A 407 16.12 -16.17 -20.92
N ASP A 408 15.31 -16.65 -21.85
CA ASP A 408 14.37 -15.82 -22.60
C ASP A 408 13.27 -15.25 -21.72
N TYR A 409 12.78 -16.04 -20.77
CA TYR A 409 11.78 -15.62 -19.78
C TYR A 409 12.31 -14.48 -18.90
N ARG A 410 13.51 -14.64 -18.31
CA ARG A 410 14.16 -13.57 -17.52
C ARG A 410 14.36 -12.30 -18.35
N ALA A 411 14.88 -12.43 -19.56
CA ALA A 411 15.07 -11.29 -20.45
C ALA A 411 13.74 -10.58 -20.77
N SER A 412 12.65 -11.34 -20.90
CA SER A 412 11.32 -10.77 -21.11
C SER A 412 10.78 -10.05 -19.88
N MET A 413 10.93 -10.63 -18.68
CA MET A 413 10.51 -10.00 -17.42
C MET A 413 11.21 -8.65 -17.21
N HIS A 414 12.53 -8.61 -17.44
CA HIS A 414 13.29 -7.36 -17.37
C HIS A 414 12.79 -6.31 -18.36
N ARG A 415 12.43 -6.69 -19.60
CA ARG A 415 11.88 -5.75 -20.59
C ARG A 415 10.52 -5.19 -20.16
N SER A 416 9.60 -6.04 -19.69
CA SER A 416 8.28 -5.60 -19.22
C SER A 416 8.41 -4.67 -18.02
N LYS A 417 9.28 -5.01 -17.06
CA LYS A 417 9.58 -4.18 -15.89
C LYS A 417 10.16 -2.82 -16.28
N ALA A 418 11.18 -2.79 -17.14
CA ALA A 418 11.80 -1.55 -17.60
C ALA A 418 10.79 -0.65 -18.36
N LEU A 419 9.85 -1.23 -19.10
CA LEU A 419 8.80 -0.48 -19.77
C LEU A 419 7.81 0.11 -18.77
N ALA A 420 7.39 -0.67 -17.77
CA ALA A 420 6.53 -0.18 -16.68
C ALA A 420 7.22 0.96 -15.91
N GLU A 421 8.48 0.80 -15.52
CA GLU A 421 9.29 1.81 -14.84
C GLU A 421 9.44 3.09 -15.67
N SER A 422 9.67 2.96 -16.99
CA SER A 422 9.76 4.11 -17.89
C SER A 422 8.44 4.87 -17.98
N LEU A 423 7.30 4.18 -18.00
CA LEU A 423 5.98 4.79 -18.04
C LEU A 423 5.62 5.45 -16.70
N ALA A 424 5.89 4.75 -15.60
CA ALA A 424 5.71 5.25 -14.26
C ALA A 424 6.51 6.54 -14.04
N LYS A 425 7.78 6.56 -14.43
CA LYS A 425 8.62 7.76 -14.39
C LYS A 425 8.03 8.91 -15.22
N GLY A 426 7.51 8.61 -16.41
CA GLY A 426 6.85 9.62 -17.26
C GLY A 426 5.58 10.21 -16.64
N LEU A 427 4.89 9.44 -15.80
CA LEU A 427 3.67 9.83 -15.09
C LEU A 427 3.91 10.33 -13.66
N GLY A 428 5.15 10.33 -13.18
CA GLY A 428 5.47 10.66 -11.78
C GLY A 428 4.88 9.64 -10.78
N VAL A 429 4.81 8.37 -11.16
CA VAL A 429 4.37 7.25 -10.30
C VAL A 429 5.62 6.56 -9.75
N GLU A 430 5.64 6.28 -8.45
CA GLU A 430 6.58 5.33 -7.86
C GLU A 430 5.95 3.94 -7.92
N LEU A 431 6.56 3.03 -8.68
CA LEU A 431 6.17 1.62 -8.60
C LEU A 431 6.75 1.06 -7.30
N ASN A 432 5.91 0.46 -6.46
CA ASN A 432 6.34 -0.13 -5.19
C ASN A 432 7.44 -1.18 -5.45
N ALA A 433 8.67 -0.86 -5.06
CA ALA A 433 9.83 -1.71 -5.27
C ALA A 433 9.98 -2.80 -4.19
N GLU A 434 9.29 -2.70 -3.05
CA GLU A 434 9.58 -3.53 -1.86
C GLU A 434 8.33 -4.13 -1.23
N VAL A 435 8.32 -5.46 -1.18
CA VAL A 435 7.61 -6.36 -0.29
C VAL A 435 8.77 -7.21 0.19
N GLU A 436 9.46 -6.72 1.22
CA GLU A 436 10.20 -7.60 2.10
C GLU A 436 9.15 -8.35 2.91
N GLU A 437 8.97 -9.63 2.59
CA GLU A 437 8.52 -10.64 3.53
C GLU A 437 9.61 -11.69 3.70
#